data_AF-A0A7D5MH72-F1
#
_entry.id   AF-A0A7D5MH72-F1
#
_cell.length_a   1.000
_cell.length_b   1.000
_cell.length_c   1.000
_cell.angle_alpha   90.00
_cell.angle_beta   90.00
_cell.angle_gamma   90.00
#
_symmetry.space_group_name_H-M   'P 1'
#
loop_
_entity.id
_entity.type
_entity.pdbx_description
1 polymer ?
#
loop_
_entity_poly.entity_id
_entity_poly.type
_entity_poly.pdbx_seq_one_letter_code
_entity_poly.pdbx_strand_id
1 'polypeptide(L)'
;MFDHFQTFHANPWFLDISYTIGAIMIILAIFQFIAVFIKSDELIQFKTSMMFWVSVGLLIFFAGSLPYWLIRSYLVNFPEIGNGLVILQFCLNYIMYICFIISFKWGRPKLQYI
;
A
#
# COMPACT_ATOMS: atom_id res chain seq x y z
N MET A 1 12.35 -10.14 -21.68
CA MET A 1 10.94 -9.70 -21.59
C MET A 1 10.67 -8.77 -20.40
N PHE A 2 11.45 -8.84 -19.32
CA PHE A 2 11.40 -7.87 -18.20
C PHE A 2 12.15 -6.55 -18.47
N ASP A 3 13.02 -6.50 -19.49
CA ASP A 3 13.80 -5.30 -19.83
C ASP A 3 12.97 -4.19 -20.49
N HIS A 4 11.79 -4.50 -21.04
CA HIS A 4 10.99 -3.52 -21.80
C HIS A 4 10.16 -2.55 -20.94
N PHE A 5 10.11 -2.73 -19.61
CA PHE A 5 9.40 -1.80 -18.71
C PHE A 5 10.30 -0.73 -18.08
N GLN A 6 11.57 -0.63 -18.50
CA GLN A 6 12.54 0.36 -17.98
C GLN A 6 12.59 1.66 -18.81
N THR A 7 11.67 1.93 -19.73
CA THR A 7 11.76 3.07 -20.67
C THR A 7 11.31 4.43 -20.10
N PHE A 8 11.43 4.65 -18.79
CA PHE A 8 11.39 6.01 -18.24
C PHE A 8 12.82 6.43 -17.92
N HIS A 9 13.34 7.42 -18.66
CA HIS A 9 14.68 8.01 -18.50
C HIS A 9 14.88 8.76 -17.15
N ALA A 10 14.22 8.32 -16.08
CA ALA A 10 14.42 8.81 -14.74
C ALA A 10 15.58 8.04 -14.09
N ASN A 11 16.40 8.77 -13.32
CA ASN A 11 17.51 8.19 -12.61
C ASN A 11 16.97 7.10 -11.64
N PRO A 12 17.38 5.83 -11.75
CA PRO A 12 16.78 4.72 -10.97
C PRO A 12 16.82 4.97 -9.46
N TRP A 13 17.89 5.63 -8.99
CA TRP A 13 18.04 6.09 -7.61
C TRP A 13 16.94 7.05 -7.15
N PHE A 14 16.53 7.97 -8.03
CA PHE A 14 15.48 8.93 -7.70
C PHE A 14 14.14 8.22 -7.50
N LEU A 15 13.81 7.25 -8.35
CA LEU A 15 12.59 6.46 -8.25
C LEU A 15 12.51 5.68 -6.94
N ASP A 16 13.58 4.97 -6.58
CA ASP A 16 13.62 4.13 -5.37
C ASP A 16 13.52 5.00 -4.08
N ILE A 17 14.21 6.14 -4.06
CA ILE A 17 14.16 7.09 -2.94
C ILE A 17 12.78 7.74 -2.81
N SER A 18 12.24 8.27 -3.91
CA SER A 18 10.92 8.90 -3.90
C SER A 18 9.82 7.92 -3.48
N TYR A 19 9.88 6.68 -3.96
CA TYR A 19 8.94 5.64 -3.55
C TYR A 19 9.05 5.35 -2.05
N THR A 20 10.26 5.14 -1.54
CA THR A 20 10.49 4.80 -0.13
C THR A 20 10.02 5.93 0.80
N ILE A 21 10.31 7.18 0.46
CA ILE A 21 9.84 8.34 1.22
C ILE A 21 8.31 8.41 1.20
N GLY A 22 7.69 8.25 0.03
CA GLY A 22 6.23 8.25 -0.11
C GLY A 22 5.57 7.12 0.70
N ALA A 23 6.15 5.92 0.67
CA ALA A 23 5.67 4.78 1.44
C ALA A 23 5.70 5.06 2.95
N ILE A 24 6.79 5.62 3.46
CA ILE A 24 6.91 6.00 4.87
C ILE A 24 5.87 7.06 5.25
N MET A 25 5.70 8.09 4.42
CA MET A 25 4.70 9.15 4.68
C MET A 25 3.28 8.59 4.73
N ILE A 26 2.92 7.68 3.83
CA ILE A 26 1.59 7.05 3.81
C ILE A 26 1.39 6.17 5.04
N ILE A 27 2.40 5.37 5.42
CA ILE A 27 2.33 4.54 6.63
C ILE A 27 2.11 5.43 7.87
N LEU A 28 2.85 6.53 8.01
CA LEU A 28 2.68 7.48 9.12
C LEU A 28 1.28 8.11 9.12
N ALA A 29 0.77 8.52 7.95
CA ALA A 29 -0.58 9.06 7.83
C ALA A 29 -1.65 8.04 8.23
N ILE A 30 -1.48 6.77 7.87
CA ILE A 30 -2.38 5.68 8.28
C ILE A 30 -2.34 5.47 9.80
N PHE A 31 -1.15 5.48 10.40
CA PHE A 31 -1.02 5.38 11.86
C PHE A 31 -1.73 6.53 12.58
N GLN A 32 -1.55 7.76 12.10
CA GLN A 32 -2.26 8.92 12.64
C GLN A 32 -3.78 8.78 12.48
N PHE A 33 -4.24 8.34 11.30
CA PHE A 33 -5.66 8.08 11.04
C PHE A 33 -6.23 7.05 12.02
N ILE A 34 -5.56 5.91 12.20
CA ILE A 34 -5.98 4.85 13.12
C ILE A 34 -5.99 5.37 14.57
N ALA A 35 -4.97 6.14 14.98
CA ALA A 35 -4.88 6.68 16.33
C ALA A 35 -6.02 7.68 16.65
N VAL A 36 -6.39 8.52 15.69
CA VAL A 36 -7.55 9.43 15.82
C VAL A 36 -8.86 8.64 15.80
N PHE A 37 -8.97 7.65 14.91
CA PHE A 37 -10.15 6.81 14.76
C PHE A 37 -10.46 5.95 16.00
N ILE A 38 -9.44 5.46 16.71
CA ILE A 38 -9.62 4.72 17.97
C ILE A 38 -10.09 5.66 19.11
N LYS A 39 -9.70 6.94 19.08
CA LYS A 39 -10.07 7.92 20.11
C LYS A 39 -11.47 8.49 19.94
N SER A 40 -12.09 8.35 18.76
CA SER A 40 -13.48 8.78 18.58
C SER A 40 -14.44 7.70 19.08
N ASP A 41 -15.46 8.10 19.85
CA ASP A 41 -16.57 7.24 20.29
C ASP A 41 -17.44 6.68 19.12
N GLU A 42 -17.06 6.94 17.86
CA GLU A 42 -17.60 6.28 16.68
C GLU A 42 -17.14 4.80 16.52
N LEU A 43 -16.41 4.28 17.52
CA LEU A 43 -16.02 2.87 17.68
C LEU A 43 -17.15 1.86 17.44
N ILE A 44 -18.42 2.24 17.60
CA ILE A 44 -19.58 1.36 17.40
C ILE A 44 -19.90 1.11 15.91
N GLN A 45 -19.37 1.89 14.97
CA GLN A 45 -19.55 1.69 13.51
C GLN A 45 -18.25 1.35 12.76
N PHE A 46 -17.21 0.90 13.46
CA PHE A 46 -15.88 0.62 12.90
C PHE A 46 -15.89 -0.33 11.69
N LYS A 47 -16.78 -1.32 11.67
CA LYS A 47 -16.93 -2.27 10.56
C LYS A 47 -17.47 -1.65 9.27
N THR A 48 -18.17 -0.52 9.39
CA THR A 48 -18.88 0.16 8.28
C THR A 48 -18.05 1.30 7.69
N SER A 49 -16.97 1.73 8.34
CA SER A 49 -16.15 2.81 7.79
C SER A 49 -15.31 2.30 6.62
N MET A 50 -15.66 2.76 5.41
CA MET A 50 -14.91 2.50 4.18
C MET A 50 -13.41 2.84 4.34
N MET A 51 -13.12 3.95 5.01
CA MET A 51 -11.74 4.45 5.18
C MET A 51 -10.88 3.50 6.02
N PHE A 52 -11.46 2.74 6.95
CA PHE A 52 -10.70 1.78 7.75
C PHE A 52 -10.13 0.65 6.88
N TRP A 53 -10.96 0.02 6.05
CA TRP A 53 -10.55 -1.07 5.16
C TRP A 53 -9.56 -0.61 4.08
N VAL A 54 -9.71 0.62 3.60
CA VAL A 54 -8.75 1.24 2.67
C VAL A 54 -7.39 1.43 3.35
N SER A 55 -7.37 1.99 4.56
CA SER A 55 -6.14 2.19 5.35
C SER A 55 -5.43 0.86 5.66
N VAL A 56 -6.17 -0.20 6.00
CA VAL A 56 -5.59 -1.53 6.22
C VAL A 56 -4.98 -2.10 4.94
N GLY A 57 -5.68 -2.02 3.80
CA GLY A 57 -5.15 -2.47 2.51
C GLY A 57 -3.88 -1.74 2.08
N LEU A 58 -3.87 -0.41 2.26
CA LEU A 58 -2.68 0.42 2.01
C LEU A 58 -1.53 0.05 2.94
N LEU A 59 -1.80 -0.17 4.24
CA LEU A 59 -0.75 -0.55 5.20
C LEU A 59 -0.09 -1.87 4.81
N ILE A 60 -0.88 -2.89 4.44
CA ILE A 60 -0.37 -4.20 4.00
C ILE A 60 0.50 -4.04 2.75
N PHE A 61 0.03 -3.26 1.77
CA PHE A 61 0.77 -3.03 0.53
C PHE A 61 2.07 -2.27 0.78
N PHE A 62 2.03 -1.12 1.45
CA PHE A 62 3.21 -0.29 1.66
C PHE A 62 4.22 -0.99 2.57
N ALA A 63 3.79 -1.62 3.67
CA ALA A 63 4.69 -2.37 4.54
C ALA A 63 5.32 -3.58 3.84
N GLY A 64 4.55 -4.32 3.04
CA GLY A 64 5.04 -5.47 2.28
C GLY A 64 5.91 -5.11 1.08
N SER A 65 5.72 -3.92 0.52
CA SER A 65 6.51 -3.42 -0.61
C SER A 65 7.89 -2.90 -0.21
N LEU A 66 8.05 -2.43 1.04
CA LEU A 66 9.30 -1.86 1.53
C LEU A 66 10.51 -2.78 1.32
N PRO A 67 10.47 -4.08 1.67
CA PRO A 67 11.57 -5.00 1.38
C PRO A 67 11.97 -4.98 -0.09
N TYR A 68 11.02 -5.11 -1.02
CA TYR A 68 11.33 -5.12 -2.45
C TYR A 68 12.12 -3.88 -2.88
N TRP A 69 11.66 -2.69 -2.50
CA TRP A 69 12.33 -1.44 -2.87
C TRP A 69 13.66 -1.22 -2.16
N LEU A 70 13.80 -1.69 -0.91
CA LEU A 70 15.02 -1.52 -0.12
C LEU A 70 16.16 -2.41 -0.62
N ILE A 71 15.86 -3.66 -0.98
CA ILE A 71 16.89 -4.62 -1.42
C ILE A 71 17.07 -4.70 -2.93
N ARG A 72 16.21 -4.06 -3.75
CA ARG A 72 16.27 -4.05 -5.23
C ARG A 72 17.68 -3.86 -5.80
N SER A 73 18.46 -2.94 -5.22
CA SER A 73 19.85 -2.66 -5.64
C SER A 73 20.79 -3.87 -5.48
N TYR A 74 20.59 -4.67 -4.43
CA TYR A 74 21.35 -5.91 -4.17
C TYR A 74 20.87 -7.10 -5.00
N LEU A 75 19.60 -7.09 -5.43
CA LEU A 75 18.97 -8.18 -6.19
C LEU A 75 19.42 -8.29 -7.65
N VAL A 76 20.15 -7.30 -8.17
CA VAL A 76 20.81 -7.39 -9.49
C VAL A 76 21.74 -8.61 -9.54
N ASN A 77 22.34 -8.99 -8.41
CA ASN A 77 23.24 -10.13 -8.32
C ASN A 77 22.52 -11.48 -8.10
N PHE A 78 21.22 -11.47 -7.81
CA PHE A 78 20.43 -12.67 -7.46
C PHE A 78 19.05 -12.65 -8.16
N PRO A 79 19.00 -12.96 -9.47
CA PRO A 79 17.78 -12.81 -10.28
C PRO A 79 16.62 -13.72 -9.85
N GLU A 80 16.89 -14.90 -9.29
CA GLU A 80 15.85 -15.81 -8.80
C GLU A 80 15.07 -15.22 -7.62
N ILE A 81 15.79 -14.61 -6.67
CA ILE A 81 15.20 -13.92 -5.51
C ILE A 81 14.45 -12.66 -6.01
N GLY A 82 14.99 -12.01 -7.03
CA GLY A 82 14.38 -10.86 -7.74
C GLY A 82 12.99 -11.16 -8.22
N ASN A 83 12.86 -12.24 -8.98
CA ASN A 83 11.58 -12.66 -9.53
C ASN A 83 10.57 -13.00 -8.43
N GLY A 84 11.00 -13.68 -7.37
CA GLY A 84 10.14 -14.00 -6.22
C GLY A 84 9.54 -12.76 -5.54
N LEU A 85 10.34 -11.71 -5.33
CA LEU A 85 9.86 -10.47 -4.72
C LEU A 85 8.96 -9.66 -5.65
N VAL A 86 9.21 -9.69 -6.96
CA VAL A 86 8.29 -9.09 -7.95
C VAL A 86 6.93 -9.77 -7.90
N ILE A 87 6.89 -11.10 -7.85
CA ILE A 87 5.65 -11.85 -7.70
C ILE A 87 4.95 -11.49 -6.38
N LEU A 88 5.69 -11.40 -5.27
CA LEU A 88 5.16 -10.95 -3.99
C LEU A 88 4.54 -9.55 -4.10
N GLN A 89 5.19 -8.62 -4.80
CA GLN A 89 4.69 -7.26 -5.02
C GLN A 89 3.34 -7.26 -5.77
N PHE A 90 3.19 -8.10 -6.80
CA PHE A 90 1.91 -8.27 -7.49
C PHE A 90 0.84 -8.89 -6.57
N CYS A 91 1.19 -9.91 -5.79
CA CYS A 91 0.26 -10.50 -4.81
C CYS A 91 -0.24 -9.47 -3.79
N LEU A 92 0.66 -8.65 -3.23
CA LEU A 92 0.31 -7.56 -2.31
C LEU A 92 -0.61 -6.53 -2.97
N ASN A 93 -0.37 -6.22 -4.24
CA ASN A 93 -1.21 -5.30 -5.01
C ASN A 93 -2.64 -5.86 -5.21
N TYR A 94 -2.77 -7.15 -5.54
CA TYR A 94 -4.08 -7.80 -5.60
C TYR A 94 -4.80 -7.79 -4.24
N ILE A 95 -4.08 -8.08 -3.16
CA ILE A 95 -4.65 -8.05 -1.79
C ILE A 95 -5.18 -6.65 -1.47
N MET A 96 -4.44 -5.59 -1.80
CA MET A 96 -4.87 -4.21 -1.61
C MET A 96 -6.18 -3.91 -2.34
N TYR A 97 -6.29 -4.30 -3.62
CA TYR A 97 -7.52 -4.10 -4.38
C TYR A 97 -8.70 -4.92 -3.85
N ILE A 98 -8.46 -6.14 -3.36
CA ILE A 98 -9.50 -6.92 -2.69
C ILE A 98 -9.99 -6.20 -1.42
N CYS A 99 -9.08 -5.63 -0.61
CA CYS A 99 -9.46 -4.81 0.53
C CYS A 99 -10.30 -3.60 0.12
N PHE A 100 -10.01 -2.96 -1.02
CA PHE A 100 -10.83 -1.86 -1.54
C PHE A 100 -12.22 -2.33 -1.99
N ILE A 101 -12.33 -3.48 -2.66
CA ILE A 101 -13.64 -4.03 -3.02
C ILE A 101 -14.47 -4.34 -1.77
N ILE A 102 -13.84 -4.89 -0.73
CA ILE A 102 -14.48 -5.13 0.58
C ILE A 102 -14.91 -3.80 1.21
N SER A 103 -14.06 -2.75 1.13
CA SER A 103 -14.36 -1.43 1.68
C SER A 103 -15.60 -0.81 1.02
N PHE A 104 -15.74 -0.93 -0.30
CA PHE A 104 -16.94 -0.46 -1.01
C PHE A 104 -18.20 -1.26 -0.64
N LYS A 105 -18.08 -2.56 -0.40
CA LYS A 105 -19.24 -3.40 -0.04
C LYS A 105 -19.76 -3.12 1.37
N TRP A 106 -18.88 -2.79 2.33
CA TRP A 106 -19.25 -2.50 3.72
C TRP A 106 -19.36 -1.01 4.05
N GLY A 107 -18.74 -0.16 3.25
CA GLY A 107 -18.87 1.29 3.32
C GLY A 107 -20.21 1.76 2.77
N ARG A 108 -21.30 1.62 3.54
CA ARG A 108 -22.52 2.35 3.19
C ARG A 108 -22.25 3.85 3.41
N PRO A 109 -22.36 4.72 2.39
CA PRO A 109 -22.27 6.15 2.62
C PRO A 109 -23.39 6.54 3.59
N LYS A 110 -23.04 7.17 4.72
CA LYS A 110 -24.02 7.89 5.53
C LYS A 110 -24.55 9.01 4.61
N LEU A 111 -25.69 8.79 3.96
CA LEU A 111 -26.42 9.88 3.30
C LEU A 111 -26.73 10.89 4.41
N GLN A 112 -26.00 11.99 4.45
CA GLN A 112 -26.38 13.14 5.23
C GLN A 112 -27.59 13.75 4.52
N TYR A 113 -28.79 13.39 4.97
CA TYR A 113 -30.01 14.10 4.61
C TYR A 113 -29.86 15.52 5.16
N ILE A 114 -29.68 16.48 4.24
CA ILE A 114 -29.80 17.92 4.49
C ILE A 114 -31.28 18.27 4.54
#